data_AF-A0A9X8HBN1-F1
#
_entry.id   AF-A0A9X8HBN1-F1
#
_cell.length_a   1.000
_cell.length_b   1.000
_cell.length_c   1.000
_cell.angle_alpha   90.00
_cell.angle_beta   90.00
_cell.angle_gamma   90.00
#
_symmetry.space_group_name_H-M   'P 1'
#
loop_
_entity.id
_entity.type
_entity.pdbx_description
1 polymer ?
#
loop_
_entity_poly.entity_id
_entity_poly.type
_entity_poly.pdbx_seq_one_letter_code
_entity_poly.pdbx_strand_id
1 'polypeptide(L)'
;MPYPVVHVLDYGAGNVRSLKNALHALGYTPVDVERVEDIENASILLFPGVGNFAQAMSFLTSHNYVDALKAYILANKRFMGICLGMQTLFEGSEECPGVPGLGIVPGLVARFPSDNLAVPHIGWNGVNSHQSSPIFAHVDASSDPTVYFVHSFRASVSSANKPWVLTTTNYGDVEFISAIQHGNIVATQFHPEKSGAIGLHMLRGFLEGAAPTALSHAAPTTVLRKRVIACLDVRANDAGDLVVTKGDQYDVREASNDGQVRNMGKPVDLCARYYSEGADEIAFLNITSFREQPLDDSPMLAVLEAASARVFVPLTVGGGIRGYTDA
;
A
#
# COMPACT_ATOMS: atom_id res chain seq x y z
N MET A 1 -25.43 -11.82 -9.61
CA MET A 1 -25.55 -10.84 -8.52
C MET A 1 -24.47 -9.79 -8.76
N PRO A 2 -24.76 -8.48 -8.73
CA PRO A 2 -23.69 -7.49 -8.71
C PRO A 2 -22.81 -7.73 -7.47
N TYR A 3 -21.50 -7.49 -7.61
CA TYR A 3 -20.57 -7.56 -6.48
C TYR A 3 -21.06 -6.65 -5.34
N PRO A 4 -20.82 -7.02 -4.06
CA PRO A 4 -21.15 -6.14 -2.94
C PRO A 4 -20.39 -4.82 -3.05
N VAL A 5 -21.04 -3.72 -2.64
CA VAL A 5 -20.44 -2.39 -2.66
C VAL A 5 -19.33 -2.32 -1.60
N VAL A 6 -18.16 -1.86 -2.03
CA VAL A 6 -16.97 -1.69 -1.19
C VAL A 6 -16.84 -0.22 -0.84
N HIS A 7 -16.91 0.11 0.44
CA HIS A 7 -16.70 1.47 0.92
C HIS A 7 -15.24 1.65 1.32
N VAL A 8 -14.65 2.80 0.95
CA VAL A 8 -13.26 3.16 1.28
C VAL A 8 -13.28 4.42 2.13
N LEU A 9 -12.77 4.31 3.36
CA LEU A 9 -12.59 5.44 4.25
C LEU A 9 -11.24 6.08 3.96
N ASP A 10 -11.26 7.15 3.17
CA ASP A 10 -10.08 7.97 2.87
C ASP A 10 -10.03 9.17 3.82
N TYR A 11 -8.96 9.30 4.61
CA TYR A 11 -8.75 10.44 5.50
C TYR A 11 -7.83 11.52 4.92
N GLY A 12 -7.50 11.42 3.62
CA GLY A 12 -6.76 12.43 2.88
C GLY A 12 -5.24 12.34 3.01
N ALA A 13 -4.70 11.26 3.59
CA ALA A 13 -3.25 11.04 3.60
C ALA A 13 -2.87 9.80 2.80
N GLY A 14 -1.96 10.01 1.84
CA GLY A 14 -1.33 8.93 1.08
C GLY A 14 -1.94 8.61 -0.27
N ASN A 15 -1.51 7.47 -0.81
CA ASN A 15 -1.90 7.00 -2.14
C ASN A 15 -3.04 5.98 -2.07
N VAL A 16 -4.23 6.43 -1.64
CA VAL A 16 -5.46 5.62 -1.63
C VAL A 16 -5.85 5.17 -3.05
N ARG A 17 -5.42 5.92 -4.08
CA ARG A 17 -5.58 5.55 -5.48
C ARG A 17 -5.03 4.16 -5.80
N SER A 18 -3.93 3.73 -5.17
CA SER A 18 -3.40 2.38 -5.38
C SER A 18 -4.37 1.29 -4.91
N LEU A 19 -5.04 1.51 -3.78
CA LEU A 19 -6.08 0.60 -3.30
C LEU A 19 -7.31 0.62 -4.22
N LYS A 20 -7.78 1.80 -4.61
CA LYS A 20 -8.91 1.94 -5.55
C LYS A 20 -8.63 1.23 -6.88
N ASN A 21 -7.42 1.37 -7.42
CA ASN A 21 -6.99 0.66 -8.63
C ASN A 21 -6.95 -0.86 -8.43
N ALA A 22 -6.48 -1.33 -7.27
CA ALA A 22 -6.50 -2.76 -6.94
C ALA A 22 -7.94 -3.30 -6.89
N LEU A 23 -8.88 -2.54 -6.31
CA LEU A 23 -10.30 -2.89 -6.28
C LEU A 23 -10.90 -2.94 -7.70
N HIS A 24 -10.59 -1.95 -8.55
CA HIS A 24 -11.01 -1.95 -9.95
C HIS A 24 -10.44 -3.14 -10.74
N ALA A 25 -9.16 -3.46 -10.56
CA ALA A 25 -8.54 -4.63 -11.19
C ALA A 25 -9.17 -5.96 -10.73
N LEU A 26 -9.75 -5.99 -9.54
CA LEU A 26 -10.52 -7.12 -9.01
C LEU A 26 -12.01 -7.09 -9.39
N GLY A 27 -12.46 -6.10 -10.16
CA GLY A 27 -13.84 -5.97 -10.64
C GLY A 27 -14.80 -5.25 -9.70
N TYR A 28 -14.29 -4.60 -8.65
CA TYR A 28 -15.09 -3.83 -7.70
C TYR A 28 -15.01 -2.33 -8.03
N THR A 29 -16.12 -1.63 -7.83
CA THR A 29 -16.17 -0.17 -7.90
C THR A 29 -16.28 0.38 -6.47
N PRO A 30 -15.21 0.96 -5.91
CA PRO A 30 -15.25 1.51 -4.57
C PRO A 30 -16.13 2.76 -4.50
N VAL A 31 -16.76 2.97 -3.35
CA VAL A 31 -17.48 4.20 -2.98
C VAL A 31 -16.73 4.84 -1.81
N ASP A 32 -16.52 6.14 -1.86
CA ASP A 32 -15.87 6.86 -0.77
C ASP A 32 -16.83 7.06 0.40
N VAL A 33 -16.31 6.96 1.62
CA VAL A 33 -17.04 7.31 2.84
C VAL A 33 -17.00 8.82 3.02
N GLU A 34 -18.15 9.47 2.87
CA GLU A 34 -18.29 10.93 3.01
C GLU A 34 -19.05 11.33 4.28
N ARG A 35 -19.81 10.39 4.88
CA ARG A 35 -20.56 10.58 6.11
C ARG A 35 -20.69 9.31 6.94
N VAL A 36 -21.16 9.48 8.18
CA VAL A 36 -21.33 8.38 9.16
C VAL A 36 -22.23 7.27 8.60
N GLU A 37 -23.29 7.63 7.90
CA GLU A 37 -24.26 6.67 7.35
C GLU A 37 -23.62 5.73 6.32
N ASP A 38 -22.55 6.15 5.64
CA ASP A 38 -21.85 5.31 4.68
C ASP A 38 -21.11 4.17 5.40
N ILE A 39 -20.54 4.44 6.59
CA ILE A 39 -19.93 3.43 7.47
C ILE A 39 -21.01 2.46 7.96
N GLU A 40 -22.10 3.00 8.50
CA GLU A 40 -23.18 2.20 9.09
C GLU A 40 -23.84 1.27 8.08
N ASN A 41 -24.00 1.70 6.83
CA ASN A 41 -24.64 0.93 5.77
C ASN A 41 -23.67 0.11 4.90
N ALA A 42 -22.35 0.27 5.07
CA ALA A 42 -21.38 -0.47 4.27
C ALA A 42 -21.55 -2.00 4.44
N SER A 43 -21.50 -2.72 3.32
CA SER A 43 -21.41 -4.18 3.32
C SER A 43 -19.97 -4.66 3.53
N ILE A 44 -19.03 -3.91 2.96
CA ILE A 44 -17.59 -4.10 3.09
C ILE A 44 -16.99 -2.71 3.29
N LEU A 45 -16.16 -2.55 4.33
CA LEU A 45 -15.49 -1.29 4.65
C LEU A 45 -13.99 -1.50 4.68
N LEU A 46 -13.26 -0.71 3.89
CA LEU A 46 -11.81 -0.68 3.88
C LEU A 46 -11.35 0.65 4.47
N PHE A 47 -10.41 0.58 5.41
CA PHE A 47 -9.76 1.75 5.99
C PHE A 47 -8.25 1.70 5.69
N PRO A 48 -7.81 2.26 4.56
CA PRO A 48 -6.39 2.45 4.29
C PRO A 48 -5.80 3.58 5.12
N GLY A 49 -4.51 3.50 5.42
CA GLY A 49 -3.79 4.68 5.84
C GLY A 49 -2.27 4.60 5.84
N VAL A 50 -1.65 5.76 5.60
CA VAL A 50 -0.21 5.98 5.65
C VAL A 50 0.09 7.33 6.31
N GLY A 51 1.22 7.44 6.97
CA GLY A 51 1.60 8.65 7.69
C GLY A 51 1.29 8.53 9.16
N ASN A 52 0.81 9.61 9.77
CA ASN A 52 0.87 9.78 11.21
C ASN A 52 -0.41 9.35 11.94
N PHE A 53 -0.26 8.59 13.03
CA PHE A 53 -1.35 8.08 13.87
C PHE A 53 -2.28 9.17 14.40
N ALA A 54 -1.74 10.28 14.90
CA ALA A 54 -2.57 11.35 15.45
C ALA A 54 -3.43 12.03 14.37
N GLN A 55 -2.91 12.17 13.15
CA GLN A 55 -3.67 12.74 12.04
C GLN A 55 -4.87 11.85 11.68
N ALA A 56 -4.68 10.53 11.59
CA ALA A 56 -5.78 9.60 11.33
C ALA A 56 -6.83 9.63 12.45
N MET A 57 -6.41 9.56 13.72
CA MET A 57 -7.37 9.61 14.83
C MET A 57 -8.08 10.97 14.94
N SER A 58 -7.39 12.07 14.65
CA SER A 58 -7.98 13.42 14.58
C SER A 58 -9.04 13.50 13.50
N PHE A 59 -8.76 12.97 12.30
CA PHE A 59 -9.73 12.89 11.21
C PHE A 59 -10.97 12.09 11.61
N LEU A 60 -10.80 10.89 12.16
CA LEU A 60 -11.91 10.05 12.59
C LEU A 60 -12.77 10.74 13.66
N THR A 61 -12.12 11.50 14.56
CA THR A 61 -12.81 12.23 15.63
C THR A 61 -13.57 13.44 15.06
N SER A 62 -12.94 14.24 14.20
CA SER A 62 -13.56 15.45 13.65
C SER A 62 -14.75 15.16 12.72
N HIS A 63 -14.78 13.97 12.10
CA HIS A 63 -15.89 13.51 11.27
C HIS A 63 -16.93 12.66 12.03
N ASN A 64 -16.77 12.48 13.35
CA ASN A 64 -17.62 11.62 14.19
C ASN A 64 -17.66 10.15 13.74
N TYR A 65 -16.60 9.65 13.12
CA TYR A 65 -16.51 8.28 12.60
C TYR A 65 -16.09 7.25 13.67
N VAL A 66 -15.51 7.69 14.79
CA VAL A 66 -14.98 6.78 15.82
C VAL A 66 -16.05 5.80 16.33
N ASP A 67 -17.20 6.29 16.76
CA ASP A 67 -18.26 5.44 17.34
C ASP A 67 -18.91 4.55 16.27
N ALA A 68 -19.18 5.10 15.09
CA ALA A 68 -19.72 4.35 13.96
C ALA A 68 -18.79 3.21 13.53
N LEU A 69 -17.48 3.48 13.46
CA LEU A 69 -16.47 2.48 13.11
C LEU A 69 -16.35 1.40 14.17
N LYS A 70 -16.34 1.76 15.46
CA LYS A 70 -16.36 0.78 16.56
C LYS A 70 -17.61 -0.08 16.50
N ALA A 71 -18.80 0.51 16.32
CA ALA A 71 -20.05 -0.22 16.21
C ALA A 71 -20.05 -1.19 15.02
N TYR A 72 -19.56 -0.75 13.85
CA TYR A 72 -19.41 -1.58 12.65
C TYR A 72 -18.53 -2.81 12.91
N ILE A 73 -17.36 -2.60 13.54
CA ILE A 73 -16.39 -3.64 13.82
C ILE A 73 -16.91 -4.62 14.88
N LEU A 74 -17.50 -4.11 15.96
CA LEU A 74 -18.07 -4.93 17.04
C LEU A 74 -19.30 -5.73 16.58
N ALA A 75 -20.04 -5.24 15.58
CA ALA A 75 -21.09 -5.99 14.90
C ALA A 75 -20.55 -7.08 13.96
N ASN A 76 -19.23 -7.28 13.90
CA ASN A 76 -18.55 -8.27 13.06
C ASN A 76 -18.89 -8.11 11.57
N LYS A 77 -19.11 -6.87 11.10
CA LYS A 77 -19.28 -6.55 9.69
C LYS A 77 -17.93 -6.59 8.99
N ARG A 78 -17.91 -6.87 7.68
CA ARG A 78 -16.66 -7.09 6.93
C ARG A 78 -15.81 -5.82 6.88
N PHE A 79 -14.68 -5.84 7.56
CA PHE A 79 -13.78 -4.69 7.72
C PHE A 79 -12.34 -5.08 7.37
N MET A 80 -11.64 -4.22 6.63
CA MET A 80 -10.20 -4.34 6.42
C MET A 80 -9.45 -3.05 6.71
N GLY A 81 -8.61 -3.06 7.75
CA GLY A 81 -7.65 -1.99 8.03
C GLY A 81 -6.32 -2.24 7.32
N ILE A 82 -5.73 -1.23 6.67
CA ILE A 82 -4.44 -1.37 5.97
C ILE A 82 -3.43 -0.37 6.52
N CYS A 83 -2.25 -0.88 6.90
CA CYS A 83 -1.14 -0.17 7.51
C CYS A 83 -1.57 0.68 8.70
N LEU A 84 -1.75 1.99 8.55
CA LEU A 84 -2.21 2.83 9.65
C LEU A 84 -3.64 2.45 10.09
N GLY A 85 -4.50 2.01 9.17
CA GLY A 85 -5.84 1.52 9.53
C GLY A 85 -5.81 0.28 10.43
N MET A 86 -4.76 -0.56 10.33
CA MET A 86 -4.53 -1.62 11.31
C MET A 86 -4.10 -1.02 12.65
N GLN A 87 -3.14 -0.09 12.63
CA GLN A 87 -2.59 0.51 13.86
C GLN A 87 -3.68 1.21 14.67
N THR A 88 -4.63 1.90 14.03
CA THR A 88 -5.73 2.58 14.72
C THR A 88 -6.65 1.64 15.50
N LEU A 89 -6.65 0.33 15.22
CA LEU A 89 -7.44 -0.64 15.99
C LEU A 89 -6.89 -0.89 17.39
N PHE A 90 -5.61 -0.62 17.61
CA PHE A 90 -4.95 -0.76 18.90
C PHE A 90 -5.32 0.38 19.86
N GLU A 91 -4.84 0.32 21.11
CA GLU A 91 -5.17 1.30 22.15
C GLU A 91 -4.49 2.66 21.93
N GLY A 92 -3.38 2.68 21.19
CA GLY A 92 -2.59 3.88 20.91
C GLY A 92 -1.25 3.56 20.25
N SER A 93 -0.45 4.60 20.02
CA SER A 93 0.87 4.51 19.37
C SER A 93 1.91 5.38 20.08
N GLU A 94 3.13 4.86 20.26
CA GLU A 94 4.30 5.62 20.72
C GLU A 94 4.71 6.72 19.74
N GLU A 95 4.22 6.68 18.49
CA GLU A 95 4.40 7.79 17.55
C GLU A 95 3.81 9.09 18.09
N CYS A 96 2.68 8.98 18.80
CA CYS A 96 1.92 10.11 19.33
C CYS A 96 1.40 9.77 20.74
N PRO A 97 2.28 9.85 21.77
CA PRO A 97 1.89 9.52 23.13
C PRO A 97 0.68 10.34 23.60
N GLY A 98 -0.30 9.67 24.20
CA GLY A 98 -1.52 10.30 24.72
C GLY A 98 -2.68 10.40 23.72
N VAL A 99 -2.49 10.05 22.44
CA VAL A 99 -3.59 9.95 21.48
C VAL A 99 -4.20 8.54 21.54
N PRO A 100 -5.47 8.39 21.95
CA PRO A 100 -6.11 7.08 21.99
C PRO A 100 -6.42 6.57 20.57
N GLY A 101 -6.22 5.28 20.35
CA GLY A 101 -6.77 4.57 19.19
C GLY A 101 -8.23 4.16 19.40
N LEU A 102 -8.72 3.29 18.53
CA LEU A 102 -10.07 2.71 18.66
C LEU A 102 -10.15 1.76 19.87
N GLY A 103 -9.04 1.13 20.28
CA GLY A 103 -9.00 0.24 21.43
C GLY A 103 -9.82 -1.03 21.26
N ILE A 104 -9.95 -1.52 20.02
CA ILE A 104 -10.60 -2.80 19.71
C ILE A 104 -9.65 -3.97 20.01
N VAL A 105 -8.35 -3.77 19.76
CA VAL A 105 -7.31 -4.77 19.96
C VAL A 105 -6.41 -4.32 21.11
N PRO A 106 -6.18 -5.16 22.14
CA PRO A 106 -5.30 -4.81 23.24
C PRO A 106 -3.85 -4.59 22.79
N GLY A 107 -3.19 -3.60 23.38
CA GLY A 107 -1.78 -3.30 23.17
C GLY A 107 -1.53 -1.96 22.49
N LEU A 108 -0.26 -1.58 22.49
CA LEU A 108 0.24 -0.34 21.92
C LEU A 108 1.14 -0.62 20.72
N VAL A 109 1.05 0.27 19.74
CA VAL A 109 1.96 0.31 18.60
C VAL A 109 3.25 1.02 19.03
N ALA A 110 4.39 0.34 18.89
CA ALA A 110 5.68 0.79 19.38
C ALA A 110 6.70 0.94 18.23
N ARG A 111 7.69 1.81 18.39
CA ARG A 111 8.74 1.98 17.36
C ARG A 111 9.63 0.74 17.28
N PHE A 112 10.13 0.40 16.10
CA PHE A 112 11.21 -0.59 15.99
C PHE A 112 12.47 -0.10 16.74
N PRO A 113 13.22 -1.00 17.40
CA PRO A 113 14.54 -0.66 17.92
C PRO A 113 15.50 -0.36 16.77
N SER A 114 16.27 0.73 16.88
CA SER A 114 17.15 1.21 15.81
C SER A 114 18.60 0.73 15.90
N ASP A 115 18.98 0.05 16.98
CA ASP A 115 20.39 -0.24 17.28
C ASP A 115 21.06 -1.12 16.21
N ASN A 116 20.30 -2.05 15.63
CA ASN A 116 20.79 -3.02 14.62
C ASN A 116 19.89 -3.12 13.38
N LEU A 117 18.93 -2.21 13.20
CA LEU A 117 17.95 -2.24 12.11
C LEU A 117 17.81 -0.88 11.44
N ALA A 118 17.69 -0.89 10.12
CA ALA A 118 17.29 0.29 9.38
C ALA A 118 15.80 0.57 9.65
N VAL A 119 15.49 1.71 10.28
CA VAL A 119 14.11 2.12 10.55
C VAL A 119 13.81 3.37 9.73
N PRO A 120 12.76 3.39 8.88
CA PRO A 120 11.66 2.41 8.76
C PRO A 120 12.03 1.04 8.14
N HIS A 121 11.25 0.01 8.49
CA HIS A 121 11.21 -1.26 7.76
C HIS A 121 10.58 -1.01 6.38
N ILE A 122 11.41 -0.98 5.34
CA ILE A 122 10.98 -0.80 3.94
C ILE A 122 11.43 -1.99 3.11
N GLY A 123 10.47 -2.74 2.58
CA GLY A 123 10.75 -3.81 1.61
C GLY A 123 9.79 -4.97 1.68
N TRP A 124 10.19 -6.06 1.03
CA TRP A 124 9.40 -7.27 0.88
C TRP A 124 9.81 -8.31 1.90
N ASN A 125 8.89 -8.71 2.77
CA ASN A 125 9.16 -9.66 3.85
C ASN A 125 8.09 -10.75 3.88
N GLY A 126 8.43 -11.91 4.41
CA GLY A 126 7.50 -13.03 4.55
C GLY A 126 6.47 -12.80 5.65
N VAL A 127 5.47 -13.67 5.69
CA VAL A 127 4.48 -13.75 6.78
C VAL A 127 4.37 -15.18 7.28
N ASN A 128 4.30 -15.32 8.61
CA ASN A 128 4.06 -16.59 9.29
C ASN A 128 2.60 -16.61 9.74
N SER A 129 1.80 -17.52 9.18
CA SER A 129 0.38 -17.64 9.51
C SER A 129 0.15 -18.43 10.78
N HIS A 130 -0.77 -17.95 11.62
CA HIS A 130 -1.17 -18.58 12.89
C HIS A 130 -2.59 -19.15 12.84
N GLN A 131 -3.35 -18.88 11.77
CA GLN A 131 -4.71 -19.40 11.57
C GLN A 131 -5.14 -19.32 10.09
N SER A 132 -6.12 -20.13 9.70
CA SER A 132 -6.72 -20.07 8.37
C SER A 132 -7.50 -18.77 8.18
N SER A 133 -7.49 -18.21 6.97
CA SER A 133 -8.17 -16.96 6.65
C SER A 133 -8.72 -16.93 5.23
N PRO A 134 -9.85 -16.23 4.98
CA PRO A 134 -10.31 -15.92 3.63
C PRO A 134 -9.24 -15.25 2.78
N ILE A 135 -8.34 -14.44 3.36
CA ILE A 135 -7.30 -13.73 2.60
C ILE A 135 -6.26 -14.68 1.99
N PHE A 136 -6.19 -15.94 2.44
CA PHE A 136 -5.26 -16.91 1.86
C PHE A 136 -5.91 -17.80 0.79
N ALA A 137 -7.21 -17.68 0.56
CA ALA A 137 -7.96 -18.60 -0.31
C ALA A 137 -7.50 -18.60 -1.77
N HIS A 138 -6.95 -17.48 -2.25
CA HIS A 138 -6.46 -17.32 -3.62
C HIS A 138 -4.93 -17.22 -3.71
N VAL A 139 -4.23 -17.42 -2.59
CA VAL A 139 -2.76 -17.42 -2.58
C VAL A 139 -2.29 -18.83 -2.95
N ASP A 140 -1.57 -18.94 -4.06
CA ASP A 140 -1.09 -20.24 -4.55
C ASP A 140 -0.24 -20.94 -3.49
N ALA A 141 -0.51 -22.23 -3.26
CA ALA A 141 0.19 -23.00 -2.24
C ALA A 141 1.70 -23.17 -2.51
N SER A 142 2.13 -22.98 -3.75
CA SER A 142 3.54 -22.99 -4.16
C SER A 142 4.22 -21.62 -4.11
N SER A 143 3.46 -20.54 -3.85
CA SER A 143 4.01 -19.19 -3.78
C SER A 143 4.75 -18.96 -2.47
N ASP A 144 5.82 -18.17 -2.52
CA ASP A 144 6.46 -17.61 -1.33
C ASP A 144 5.70 -16.35 -0.91
N PRO A 145 4.95 -16.36 0.21
CA PRO A 145 4.04 -15.30 0.60
C PRO A 145 4.81 -14.08 1.13
N THR A 146 5.43 -13.37 0.20
CA THR A 146 6.17 -12.13 0.44
C THR A 146 5.29 -10.93 0.13
N VAL A 147 5.26 -9.97 1.06
CA VAL A 147 4.40 -8.78 1.00
C VAL A 147 5.21 -7.54 1.34
N TYR A 148 4.74 -6.38 0.87
CA TYR A 148 5.44 -5.11 0.99
C TYR A 148 5.09 -4.36 2.28
N PHE A 149 6.12 -4.01 3.04
CA PHE A 149 6.06 -3.24 4.27
C PHE A 149 6.76 -1.88 4.10
N VAL A 150 6.19 -0.84 4.71
CA VAL A 150 6.79 0.50 4.83
C VAL A 150 6.32 1.16 6.13
N HIS A 151 7.03 0.91 7.24
CA HIS A 151 6.60 1.41 8.56
C HIS A 151 7.76 1.51 9.56
N SER A 152 7.67 2.49 10.46
CA SER A 152 8.60 2.66 11.60
C SER A 152 8.07 2.05 12.90
N PHE A 153 6.76 1.89 12.99
CA PHE A 153 6.05 1.45 14.19
C PHE A 153 5.33 0.12 13.93
N ARG A 154 5.21 -0.70 14.96
CA ARG A 154 4.69 -2.07 14.87
C ARG A 154 3.91 -2.44 16.13
N ALA A 155 3.02 -3.44 16.03
CA ALA A 155 2.40 -4.06 17.18
C ALA A 155 3.17 -5.33 17.62
N SER A 156 3.25 -5.55 18.92
CA SER A 156 3.89 -6.74 19.52
C SER A 156 2.85 -7.80 19.88
N VAL A 157 3.22 -9.07 19.74
CA VAL A 157 2.40 -10.17 20.25
C VAL A 157 2.39 -10.10 21.78
N SER A 158 1.20 -10.23 22.36
CA SER A 158 0.98 -10.34 23.81
C SER A 158 -0.10 -11.38 24.09
N SER A 159 -0.18 -11.87 25.33
CA SER A 159 -1.26 -12.78 25.72
C SER A 159 -2.66 -12.20 25.51
N ALA A 160 -2.82 -10.88 25.63
CA ALA A 160 -4.10 -10.20 25.50
C ALA A 160 -4.57 -10.08 24.04
N ASN A 161 -3.65 -9.90 23.08
CA ASN A 161 -3.98 -9.78 21.66
C ASN A 161 -3.76 -11.05 20.85
N LYS A 162 -3.23 -12.12 21.46
CA LYS A 162 -3.02 -13.43 20.79
C LYS A 162 -4.23 -13.95 20.00
N PRO A 163 -5.49 -13.83 20.47
CA PRO A 163 -6.66 -14.27 19.70
C PRO A 163 -6.87 -13.51 18.37
N TRP A 164 -6.30 -12.31 18.25
CA TRP A 164 -6.37 -11.49 17.05
C TRP A 164 -5.24 -11.76 16.06
N VAL A 165 -4.16 -12.43 16.46
CA VAL A 165 -2.98 -12.55 15.59
C VAL A 165 -3.29 -13.46 14.40
N LEU A 166 -3.25 -12.89 13.19
CA LEU A 166 -3.40 -13.66 11.95
C LEU A 166 -2.03 -14.08 11.42
N THR A 167 -1.11 -13.11 11.28
CA THR A 167 0.27 -13.37 10.89
C THR A 167 1.27 -12.62 11.74
N THR A 168 2.45 -13.20 11.92
CA THR A 168 3.65 -12.50 12.40
C THR A 168 4.71 -12.42 11.32
N THR A 169 5.65 -11.50 11.49
CA THR A 169 6.81 -11.30 10.62
C THR A 169 8.01 -10.94 11.48
N ASN A 170 9.19 -11.41 11.09
CA ASN A 170 10.47 -11.06 11.70
C ASN A 170 11.15 -9.94 10.90
N TYR A 171 11.61 -8.90 11.59
CA TYR A 171 12.52 -7.90 11.05
C TYR A 171 13.77 -7.83 11.93
N GLY A 172 14.86 -8.44 11.46
CA GLY A 172 15.97 -8.85 12.33
C GLY A 172 15.49 -9.80 13.42
N ASP A 173 15.91 -9.54 14.66
CA ASP A 173 15.51 -10.34 15.84
C ASP A 173 14.14 -9.94 16.41
N VAL A 174 13.45 -8.97 15.79
CA VAL A 174 12.17 -8.45 16.28
C VAL A 174 11.02 -9.15 15.54
N GLU A 175 10.23 -9.94 16.26
CA GLU A 175 8.94 -10.41 15.79
C GLU A 175 7.86 -9.34 16.03
N PHE A 176 7.01 -9.11 15.04
CA PHE A 176 5.85 -8.23 15.12
C PHE A 176 4.60 -8.82 14.47
N ILE A 177 3.44 -8.29 14.83
CA ILE A 177 2.16 -8.65 14.22
C ILE A 177 2.08 -8.00 12.83
N SER A 178 2.06 -8.81 11.77
CA SER A 178 1.96 -8.32 10.39
C SER A 178 0.53 -8.32 9.86
N ALA A 179 -0.37 -9.11 10.46
CA ALA A 179 -1.81 -9.00 10.25
C ALA A 179 -2.57 -9.50 11.47
N ILE A 180 -3.79 -8.99 11.64
CA ILE A 180 -4.75 -9.44 12.64
C ILE A 180 -6.05 -9.90 11.98
N GLN A 181 -6.76 -10.81 12.65
CA GLN A 181 -8.11 -11.21 12.31
C GLN A 181 -8.91 -11.62 13.54
N HIS A 182 -10.17 -11.19 13.57
CA HIS A 182 -11.20 -11.73 14.46
C HIS A 182 -12.55 -11.68 13.75
N GLY A 183 -13.14 -12.84 13.48
CA GLY A 183 -14.35 -12.93 12.67
C GLY A 183 -14.12 -12.36 11.26
N ASN A 184 -14.95 -11.38 10.84
CA ASN A 184 -14.87 -10.69 9.56
C ASN A 184 -13.98 -9.43 9.58
N ILE A 185 -13.33 -9.17 10.71
CA ILE A 185 -12.41 -8.04 10.89
C ILE A 185 -11.03 -8.54 10.55
N VAL A 186 -10.44 -8.01 9.49
CA VAL A 186 -9.06 -8.27 9.08
C VAL A 186 -8.30 -6.94 9.13
N ALA A 187 -7.02 -6.96 9.47
CA ALA A 187 -6.19 -5.79 9.20
C ALA A 187 -4.75 -6.22 8.94
N THR A 188 -4.06 -5.53 8.03
CA THR A 188 -2.70 -5.86 7.60
C THR A 188 -1.77 -4.68 7.86
N GLN A 189 -0.58 -4.93 8.40
CA GLN A 189 0.46 -3.92 8.53
C GLN A 189 1.14 -3.66 7.17
N PHE A 190 1.22 -4.69 6.34
CA PHE A 190 1.66 -4.58 4.95
C PHE A 190 0.57 -3.97 4.06
N HIS A 191 0.99 -3.54 2.88
CA HIS A 191 0.14 -2.94 1.85
C HIS A 191 -0.20 -3.98 0.78
N PRO A 192 -1.36 -4.66 0.83
CA PRO A 192 -1.71 -5.65 -0.18
C PRO A 192 -1.85 -5.03 -1.58
N GLU A 193 -2.28 -3.78 -1.69
CA GLU A 193 -2.33 -3.03 -2.95
C GLU A 193 -0.94 -2.71 -3.53
N LYS A 194 0.13 -2.91 -2.74
CA LYS A 194 1.54 -2.76 -3.13
C LYS A 194 2.34 -4.05 -3.07
N SER A 195 1.66 -5.19 -2.86
CA SER A 195 2.29 -6.51 -2.71
C SER A 195 2.14 -7.38 -3.97
N GLY A 196 2.01 -6.76 -5.14
CA GLY A 196 1.91 -7.43 -6.43
C GLY A 196 0.74 -8.41 -6.51
N ALA A 197 0.95 -9.53 -7.20
CA ALA A 197 -0.08 -10.55 -7.39
C ALA A 197 -0.55 -11.16 -6.05
N ILE A 198 0.38 -11.46 -5.13
CA ILE A 198 0.06 -12.02 -3.81
C ILE A 198 -0.89 -11.09 -3.05
N GLY A 199 -0.59 -9.79 -3.04
CA GLY A 199 -1.46 -8.80 -2.40
C GLY A 199 -2.85 -8.69 -3.02
N LEU A 200 -2.96 -8.76 -4.35
CA LEU A 200 -4.24 -8.79 -5.05
C LEU A 200 -5.05 -10.07 -4.73
N HIS A 201 -4.39 -11.22 -4.63
CA HIS A 201 -5.03 -12.46 -4.21
C HIS A 201 -5.54 -12.38 -2.77
N MET A 202 -4.77 -11.74 -1.88
CA MET A 202 -5.19 -11.50 -0.50
C MET A 202 -6.42 -10.60 -0.41
N LEU A 203 -6.43 -9.49 -1.17
CA LEU A 203 -7.60 -8.62 -1.28
C LEU A 203 -8.80 -9.36 -1.85
N ARG A 204 -8.63 -10.15 -2.91
CA ARG A 204 -9.71 -10.94 -3.50
C ARG A 204 -10.36 -11.87 -2.48
N GLY A 205 -9.55 -12.61 -1.73
CA GLY A 205 -10.04 -13.54 -0.72
C GLY A 205 -10.85 -12.87 0.39
N PHE A 206 -10.39 -11.70 0.84
CA PHE A 206 -11.14 -10.86 1.76
C PHE A 206 -12.48 -10.38 1.16
N LEU A 207 -12.45 -9.78 -0.03
CA LEU A 207 -13.61 -9.15 -0.66
C LEU A 207 -14.74 -10.15 -0.93
N GLU A 208 -14.39 -11.34 -1.42
CA GLU A 208 -15.35 -12.42 -1.70
C GLU A 208 -15.90 -13.05 -0.41
N GLY A 209 -15.22 -12.89 0.73
CA GLY A 209 -15.52 -13.64 1.95
C GLY A 209 -15.34 -15.15 1.71
N ALA A 210 -14.25 -15.52 1.03
CA ALA A 210 -13.95 -16.89 0.65
C ALA A 210 -13.83 -17.83 1.88
N ALA A 211 -13.91 -19.13 1.64
CA ALA A 211 -13.71 -20.12 2.69
C ALA A 211 -12.29 -19.98 3.30
N PRO A 212 -12.15 -19.93 4.64
CA PRO A 212 -10.84 -19.80 5.27
C PRO A 212 -9.89 -20.92 4.86
N THR A 213 -8.72 -20.54 4.37
CA THR A 213 -7.67 -21.47 3.92
C THR A 213 -6.39 -21.22 4.70
N ALA A 214 -5.60 -22.27 4.95
CA ALA A 214 -4.30 -22.14 5.59
C ALA A 214 -3.23 -21.76 4.57
N LEU A 215 -2.29 -20.91 4.98
CA LEU A 215 -1.09 -20.64 4.19
C LEU A 215 -0.19 -21.88 4.24
N SER A 216 0.23 -22.39 3.09
CA SER A 216 1.02 -23.62 2.96
C SER A 216 2.48 -23.47 3.43
N HIS A 217 2.97 -22.24 3.56
CA HIS A 217 4.35 -21.95 3.91
C HIS A 217 4.49 -21.58 5.39
N ALA A 218 5.22 -22.40 6.14
CA ALA A 218 5.58 -22.13 7.53
C ALA A 218 7.10 -22.18 7.68
N ALA A 219 7.76 -21.04 7.47
CA ALA A 219 9.14 -20.87 7.90
C ALA A 219 9.15 -20.50 9.40
N PRO A 220 10.11 -20.99 10.21
CA PRO A 220 10.20 -20.60 11.63
C PRO A 220 10.43 -19.10 11.80
N THR A 221 11.14 -18.47 10.84
CA THR A 221 11.42 -17.05 10.80
C THR A 221 11.27 -16.53 9.37
N THR A 222 10.75 -15.32 9.23
CA THR A 222 10.66 -14.65 7.92
C THR A 222 11.97 -13.91 7.61
N VAL A 223 12.21 -13.65 6.32
CA VAL A 223 13.44 -12.97 5.86
C VAL A 223 13.07 -11.81 4.95
N LEU A 224 13.63 -10.63 5.25
CA LEU A 224 13.56 -9.47 4.36
C LEU A 224 14.32 -9.77 3.06
N ARG A 225 13.62 -9.67 1.93
CA ARG A 225 14.15 -9.96 0.61
C ARG A 225 15.12 -8.87 0.14
N LYS A 226 16.06 -9.25 -0.71
CA LYS A 226 16.87 -8.29 -1.47
C LYS A 226 15.95 -7.57 -2.46
N ARG A 227 15.73 -6.28 -2.25
CA ARG A 227 14.86 -5.43 -3.08
C ARG A 227 15.56 -5.04 -4.38
N VAL A 228 14.94 -5.33 -5.52
CA VAL A 228 15.38 -4.93 -6.86
C VAL A 228 14.53 -3.78 -7.37
N ILE A 229 15.14 -2.59 -7.48
CA ILE A 229 14.47 -1.38 -7.95
C ILE A 229 14.78 -1.18 -9.43
N ALA A 230 13.74 -1.16 -10.27
CA ALA A 230 13.87 -0.77 -11.66
C ALA A 230 13.71 0.75 -11.79
N CYS A 231 14.55 1.39 -12.60
CA CYS A 231 14.57 2.85 -12.73
C CYS A 231 14.37 3.26 -14.19
N LEU A 232 13.58 4.29 -14.44
CA LEU A 232 13.43 4.90 -15.76
C LEU A 232 13.53 6.43 -15.71
N ASP A 233 14.20 6.99 -16.71
CA ASP A 233 14.22 8.43 -16.97
C ASP A 233 12.96 8.83 -17.74
N VAL A 234 12.29 9.88 -17.29
CA VAL A 234 11.15 10.49 -18.00
C VAL A 234 11.57 11.86 -18.53
N ARG A 235 11.54 12.02 -19.86
CA ARG A 235 11.91 13.24 -20.58
C ARG A 235 10.77 13.70 -21.49
N ALA A 236 10.76 14.99 -21.83
CA ALA A 236 9.98 15.50 -22.95
C ALA A 236 10.81 15.43 -24.24
N ASN A 237 10.23 14.94 -25.34
CA ASN A 237 10.85 15.01 -26.66
C ASN A 237 10.59 16.38 -27.34
N ASP A 238 11.11 16.56 -28.55
CA ASP A 238 10.97 17.81 -29.32
C ASP A 238 9.51 18.14 -29.70
N ALA A 239 8.60 17.14 -29.66
CA ALA A 239 7.16 17.32 -29.88
C ALA A 239 6.37 17.58 -28.58
N GLY A 240 7.04 17.58 -27.42
CA GLY A 240 6.42 17.73 -26.10
C GLY A 240 5.87 16.43 -25.49
N ASP A 241 6.02 15.29 -26.17
CA ASP A 241 5.60 13.99 -25.63
C ASP A 241 6.56 13.48 -24.57
N LEU A 242 6.02 12.77 -23.57
CA LEU A 242 6.83 12.07 -22.58
C LEU A 242 7.37 10.74 -23.11
N VAL A 243 8.69 10.60 -23.09
CA VAL A 243 9.43 9.43 -23.58
C VAL A 243 10.44 8.92 -22.54
N VAL A 244 10.79 7.64 -22.66
CA VAL A 244 11.92 7.06 -21.93
C VAL A 244 13.15 6.99 -22.81
N THR A 245 14.32 7.34 -22.26
CA THR A 245 15.61 7.31 -22.97
C THR A 245 16.60 6.37 -22.30
N LYS A 246 17.49 5.72 -23.07
CA LYS A 246 18.58 4.90 -22.52
C LYS A 246 19.74 5.78 -22.03
N GLY A 247 20.06 5.72 -20.74
CA GLY A 247 21.27 6.31 -20.17
C GLY A 247 22.49 5.39 -20.37
N ASP A 248 23.41 5.79 -21.24
CA ASP A 248 24.72 5.13 -21.46
C ASP A 248 25.69 6.15 -22.08
N GLN A 249 25.22 7.04 -22.96
CA GLN A 249 25.99 8.19 -23.44
C GLN A 249 25.17 9.49 -23.36
N TYR A 250 25.85 10.61 -23.09
CA TYR A 250 25.27 11.95 -23.15
C TYR A 250 24.72 12.31 -24.55
N ASP A 251 25.00 11.47 -25.55
CA ASP A 251 24.43 11.54 -26.89
C ASP A 251 23.24 10.57 -27.01
N VAL A 252 22.05 11.08 -26.70
CA VAL A 252 20.77 10.34 -26.80
C VAL A 252 20.18 10.36 -28.21
N ARG A 253 20.91 10.92 -29.18
CA ARG A 253 20.49 11.06 -30.57
C ARG A 253 21.02 9.89 -31.40
N GLU A 254 20.18 9.34 -32.29
CA GLU A 254 20.66 8.32 -33.22
C GLU A 254 21.73 8.89 -34.16
N ALA A 255 22.84 8.15 -34.34
CA ALA A 255 23.88 8.50 -35.30
C ALA A 255 23.42 8.42 -36.77
N SER A 256 22.22 7.90 -37.02
CA SER A 256 21.54 7.89 -38.32
C SER A 256 20.70 9.16 -38.51
N ASN A 257 21.33 10.17 -39.10
CA ASN A 257 20.80 11.27 -39.93
C ASN A 257 19.58 12.13 -39.53
N ASP A 258 18.93 11.96 -38.39
CA ASP A 258 17.78 12.82 -38.04
C ASP A 258 17.81 13.41 -36.62
N GLY A 259 18.84 13.10 -35.83
CA GLY A 259 19.07 13.74 -34.52
C GLY A 259 17.97 13.51 -33.48
N GLN A 260 17.06 12.57 -33.73
CA GLN A 260 15.92 12.29 -32.86
C GLN A 260 16.35 11.53 -31.59
N VAL A 261 15.68 11.83 -30.48
CA VAL A 261 15.90 11.19 -29.18
C VAL A 261 15.52 9.71 -29.24
N ARG A 262 16.42 8.84 -28.77
CA ARG A 262 16.20 7.38 -28.71
C ARG A 262 15.04 7.03 -27.77
N ASN A 263 13.89 6.73 -28.35
CA ASN A 263 12.63 6.46 -27.64
C ASN A 263 12.50 4.97 -27.27
N MET A 264 12.51 4.64 -25.98
CA MET A 264 12.31 3.27 -25.46
C MET A 264 10.82 2.89 -25.27
N GLY A 265 9.91 3.77 -25.70
CA GLY A 265 8.47 3.64 -25.52
C GLY A 265 7.92 4.66 -24.52
N LYS A 266 6.61 4.55 -24.26
CA LYS A 266 5.92 5.40 -23.31
C LYS A 266 6.30 4.99 -21.88
N PRO A 267 6.55 5.93 -20.95
CA PRO A 267 6.91 5.64 -19.56
C PRO A 267 5.98 4.63 -18.86
N VAL A 268 4.68 4.72 -19.13
CA VAL A 268 3.65 3.82 -18.57
C VAL A 268 3.86 2.37 -19.01
N ASP A 269 4.17 2.14 -20.29
CA ASP A 269 4.33 0.79 -20.82
C ASP A 269 5.62 0.14 -20.34
N LEU A 270 6.70 0.91 -20.24
CA LEU A 270 7.96 0.41 -19.66
C LEU A 270 7.79 0.09 -18.16
N CYS A 271 7.08 0.94 -17.42
CA CYS A 271 6.73 0.68 -16.02
C CYS A 271 5.94 -0.64 -15.88
N ALA A 272 4.91 -0.85 -16.70
CA ALA A 272 4.14 -2.09 -16.69
C ALA A 272 5.01 -3.31 -17.04
N ARG A 273 5.95 -3.16 -17.98
CA ARG A 273 6.91 -4.21 -18.33
C ARG A 273 7.83 -4.55 -17.15
N TYR A 274 8.44 -3.55 -16.51
CA TYR A 274 9.30 -3.78 -15.33
C TYR A 274 8.55 -4.49 -14.20
N TYR A 275 7.30 -4.13 -13.96
CA TYR A 275 6.46 -4.83 -13.01
C TYR A 275 6.26 -6.30 -13.41
N SER A 276 5.92 -6.59 -14.67
CA SER A 276 5.73 -7.97 -15.16
C SER A 276 7.02 -8.81 -15.17
N GLU A 277 8.18 -8.16 -15.29
CA GLU A 277 9.50 -8.80 -15.25
C GLU A 277 10.03 -8.98 -13.81
N GLY A 278 9.25 -8.58 -12.79
CA GLY A 278 9.54 -8.86 -11.38
C GLY A 278 10.27 -7.74 -10.63
N ALA A 279 10.13 -6.48 -11.05
CA ALA A 279 10.63 -5.35 -10.27
C ALA A 279 9.86 -5.22 -8.95
N ASP A 280 10.60 -5.12 -7.84
CA ASP A 280 10.04 -4.97 -6.49
C ASP A 280 9.56 -3.53 -6.21
N GLU A 281 10.07 -2.57 -6.98
CA GLU A 281 9.74 -1.15 -6.93
C GLU A 281 10.17 -0.51 -8.25
N ILE A 282 9.44 0.54 -8.67
CA ILE A 282 9.74 1.28 -9.89
C ILE A 282 9.96 2.76 -9.55
N ALA A 283 11.15 3.26 -9.89
CA ALA A 283 11.53 4.65 -9.71
C ALA A 283 11.47 5.41 -11.03
N PHE A 284 10.76 6.54 -11.03
CA PHE A 284 10.70 7.51 -12.10
C PHE A 284 11.62 8.68 -11.77
N LEU A 285 12.62 8.91 -12.62
CA LEU A 285 13.44 10.11 -12.58
C LEU A 285 12.82 11.15 -13.51
N ASN A 286 12.05 12.05 -12.91
CA ASN A 286 11.42 13.16 -13.59
C ASN A 286 12.46 14.25 -13.90
N ILE A 287 12.96 14.24 -15.13
CA ILE A 287 13.92 15.23 -15.65
C ILE A 287 13.30 16.07 -16.77
N THR A 288 11.97 16.18 -16.77
CA THR A 288 11.26 17.04 -17.71
C THR A 288 11.50 18.51 -17.36
N SER A 289 11.89 19.31 -18.36
CA SER A 289 12.03 20.76 -18.22
C SER A 289 10.75 21.46 -18.66
N PHE A 290 9.73 21.52 -17.80
CA PHE A 290 8.57 22.36 -18.04
C PHE A 290 8.79 23.72 -17.39
N ARG A 291 9.03 24.77 -18.20
CA ARG A 291 9.30 26.13 -17.70
C ARG A 291 8.03 26.91 -17.35
N GLU A 292 6.86 26.50 -17.85
CA GLU A 292 5.62 27.30 -17.83
C GLU A 292 4.34 26.47 -17.61
N GLN A 293 4.40 25.32 -16.93
CA GLN A 293 3.20 24.52 -16.64
C GLN A 293 2.82 24.61 -15.15
N PRO A 294 1.54 24.87 -14.83
CA PRO A 294 1.02 24.75 -13.47
C PRO A 294 1.32 23.37 -12.87
N LEU A 295 1.53 23.31 -11.55
CA LEU A 295 1.93 22.09 -10.85
C LEU A 295 0.88 20.96 -11.00
N ASP A 296 -0.40 21.33 -11.02
CA ASP A 296 -1.54 20.42 -11.16
C ASP A 296 -1.68 19.82 -12.57
N ASP A 297 -1.11 20.49 -13.58
CA ASP A 297 -1.11 20.06 -14.98
C ASP A 297 0.20 19.34 -15.37
N SER A 298 1.02 18.96 -14.40
CA SER A 298 2.30 18.30 -14.67
C SER A 298 2.07 16.95 -15.39
N PRO A 299 2.59 16.77 -16.63
CA PRO A 299 2.46 15.53 -17.39
C PRO A 299 2.98 14.30 -16.64
N MET A 300 3.89 14.49 -15.67
CA MET A 300 4.39 13.43 -14.81
C MET A 300 3.31 12.85 -13.89
N LEU A 301 2.36 13.68 -13.40
CA LEU A 301 1.24 13.20 -12.58
C LEU A 301 0.34 12.25 -13.36
N ALA A 302 0.05 12.57 -14.63
CA ALA A 302 -0.71 11.71 -15.51
C ALA A 302 0.01 10.37 -15.79
N VAL A 303 1.35 10.39 -15.91
CA VAL A 303 2.15 9.15 -16.03
C VAL A 303 2.03 8.30 -14.77
N LEU A 304 2.16 8.89 -13.58
CA LEU A 304 2.03 8.15 -12.32
C LEU A 304 0.62 7.58 -12.14
N GLU A 305 -0.41 8.35 -12.49
CA GLU A 305 -1.79 7.92 -12.48
C GLU A 305 -2.00 6.70 -13.38
N ALA A 306 -1.63 6.81 -14.66
CA ALA A 306 -1.77 5.72 -15.62
C ALA A 306 -0.93 4.48 -15.25
N ALA A 307 0.28 4.67 -14.71
CA ALA A 307 1.12 3.58 -14.23
C ALA A 307 0.48 2.87 -13.03
N SER A 308 -0.03 3.63 -12.06
CA SER A 308 -0.64 3.09 -10.84
C SER A 308 -1.89 2.25 -11.10
N ALA A 309 -2.55 2.41 -12.26
CA ALA A 309 -3.70 1.61 -12.66
C ALA A 309 -3.32 0.19 -13.10
N ARG A 310 -2.05 -0.05 -13.45
CA ARG A 310 -1.54 -1.32 -14.01
C ARG A 310 -0.48 -1.98 -13.13
N VAL A 311 0.08 -1.24 -12.17
CA VAL A 311 1.25 -1.65 -11.39
C VAL A 311 0.94 -1.60 -9.90
N PHE A 312 1.08 -2.77 -9.26
CA PHE A 312 0.74 -2.99 -7.85
C PHE A 312 1.99 -3.22 -6.98
N VAL A 313 3.06 -2.50 -7.29
CA VAL A 313 4.27 -2.38 -6.48
C VAL A 313 4.50 -0.90 -6.13
N PRO A 314 5.40 -0.57 -5.19
CA PRO A 314 5.73 0.81 -4.87
C PRO A 314 6.23 1.57 -6.11
N LEU A 315 5.75 2.80 -6.24
CA LEU A 315 6.19 3.75 -7.27
C LEU A 315 6.87 4.92 -6.56
N THR A 316 8.10 5.23 -6.97
CA THR A 316 8.89 6.34 -6.44
C THR A 316 9.09 7.37 -7.54
N VAL A 317 8.98 8.65 -7.22
CA VAL A 317 9.26 9.74 -8.16
C VAL A 317 10.31 10.68 -7.58
N GLY A 318 11.33 11.01 -8.38
CA GLY A 318 12.37 11.99 -8.03
C GLY A 318 12.47 13.05 -9.10
N GLY A 319 12.72 14.31 -8.69
CA GLY A 319 12.79 15.47 -9.59
C GLY A 319 11.53 16.34 -9.55
N GLY A 320 11.71 17.64 -9.31
CA GLY A 320 10.61 18.61 -9.17
C GLY A 320 9.98 18.73 -7.77
N ILE A 321 10.30 17.83 -6.83
CA ILE A 321 9.77 17.86 -5.46
C ILE A 321 10.55 18.88 -4.60
N ARG A 322 10.05 20.11 -4.53
CA ARG A 322 10.62 21.22 -3.76
C ARG A 322 9.54 22.27 -3.47
N GLY A 323 9.83 23.25 -2.60
CA GLY A 323 9.02 24.46 -2.53
C GLY A 323 8.98 25.16 -3.90
N TYR A 324 7.80 25.60 -4.32
CA TYR A 324 7.57 26.25 -5.61
C TYR A 324 6.70 27.50 -5.43
N THR A 325 6.78 28.42 -6.37
CA THR A 325 5.96 29.63 -6.44
C THR A 325 5.42 29.71 -7.86
N ASP A 326 4.11 29.60 -8.01
CA ASP A 326 3.44 29.78 -9.30
C ASP A 326 3.58 31.24 -9.72
N ALA A 327 3.89 31.47 -11.00
CA ALA A 327 4.21 32.80 -11.52
C ALA A 327 2.97 33.64 -11.84
#